data_AF-A0A9X0TWZ6-F1
#
_entry.id   AF-A0A9X0TWZ6-F1
#
_cell.length_a   1.000
_cell.length_b   1.000
_cell.length_c   1.000
_cell.angle_alpha   90.00
_cell.angle_beta   90.00
_cell.angle_gamma   90.00
#
_symmetry.space_group_name_H-M   'P 1'
#
loop_
_entity.id
_entity.type
_entity.pdbx_description
1 polymer ?
#
loop_
_entity_poly.entity_id
_entity_poly.type
_entity_poly.pdbx_seq_one_letter_code
_entity_poly.pdbx_strand_id
1 'polypeptide(L)'
;NGRGFWCLGGKAAKNYREKSVDVAGYDELAAFDEDIEQEGSPTFLGDKRIEGSVWPKSIRGSTPKVRGTCQIERAASESPHFMRFHVACPHCGEEQYLKFGDKETPFGLKWTPDDPSSVFYLCEHNACVIRQQELDFTDARYICEKTGIWTRDGILWFSSSGEEIEPPDSVTFHIWTAYSPFTTWVQIVKDWMKTKGDTGKRKTFVNTTLGETWEAKIGERPDAEVMAERKEHYSAPVPDRVAYLTAGIDSQLDRYEMRVWGWGPGEESWLIDRQIIMGRHDDEQTLLRVDEAINKTYTRRNGAEMSVSRICWDTGGIDPTIVYERSK
;
A
#
# COMPACT_ATOMS: atom_id res chain seq x y z
N ASN A 1 26.95 -8.41 37.88
CA ASN A 1 26.13 -9.43 37.21
C ASN A 1 26.63 -9.77 35.80
N GLY A 2 27.71 -9.18 35.29
CA GLY A 2 28.31 -9.55 33.99
C GLY A 2 27.50 -9.20 32.73
N ARG A 3 26.38 -8.48 32.85
CA ARG A 3 25.53 -8.11 31.71
C ARG A 3 26.11 -6.90 30.96
N GLY A 4 26.12 -6.98 29.63
CA GLY A 4 26.50 -5.88 28.74
C GLY A 4 25.31 -5.40 27.92
N PHE A 5 25.30 -4.11 27.59
CA PHE A 5 24.33 -3.50 26.69
C PHE A 5 25.08 -2.64 25.66
N TRP A 6 24.74 -2.77 24.39
CA TRP A 6 25.30 -1.99 23.30
C TRP A 6 24.18 -1.32 22.53
N CYS A 7 24.33 -0.01 22.30
CA CYS A 7 23.44 0.76 21.43
C CYS A 7 24.27 1.25 20.24
N LEU A 8 23.90 0.81 19.03
CA LEU A 8 24.65 1.03 17.80
C LEU A 8 23.72 1.57 16.71
N GLY A 9 24.26 2.35 15.78
CA GLY A 9 23.48 2.86 14.65
C GLY A 9 23.24 1.78 13.58
N GLY A 10 22.03 1.73 13.02
CA GLY A 10 21.62 0.70 12.05
C GLY A 10 22.16 0.85 10.62
N LYS A 11 22.99 1.86 10.33
CA LYS A 11 23.47 2.13 8.95
C LYS A 11 24.83 1.55 8.60
N ALA A 12 25.70 1.33 9.59
CA ALA A 12 27.08 0.94 9.33
C ALA A 12 27.25 -0.56 9.55
N ALA A 13 27.77 -1.30 8.56
CA ALA A 13 27.88 -2.75 8.63
C ALA A 13 28.83 -3.21 9.75
N LYS A 14 29.85 -2.41 10.09
CA LYS A 14 30.74 -2.68 11.23
C LYS A 14 30.00 -2.88 12.56
N ASN A 15 28.82 -2.27 12.71
CA ASN A 15 28.02 -2.37 13.93
C ASN A 15 27.31 -3.74 14.07
N TYR A 16 27.27 -4.53 13.00
CA TYR A 16 26.66 -5.86 12.96
C TYR A 16 27.68 -6.99 13.13
N ARG A 17 28.93 -6.69 13.49
CA ARG A 17 30.05 -7.64 13.56
C ARG A 17 30.59 -7.78 14.97
N GLU A 18 31.41 -8.82 15.18
CA GLU A 18 32.28 -9.04 16.36
C GLU A 18 31.58 -9.16 17.73
N LYS A 19 30.25 -9.10 17.77
CA LYS A 19 29.48 -9.29 19.01
C LYS A 19 28.82 -10.66 19.06
N SER A 20 28.67 -11.16 20.27
CA SER A 20 27.85 -12.32 20.59
C SER A 20 27.01 -11.91 21.78
N VAL A 21 25.69 -11.93 21.61
CA VAL A 21 24.71 -11.40 22.55
C VAL A 21 23.56 -12.38 22.69
N ASP A 22 22.82 -12.31 23.81
CA ASP A 22 21.64 -13.16 23.99
C ASP A 22 20.39 -12.59 23.29
N VAL A 23 20.35 -11.26 23.14
CA VAL A 23 19.20 -10.52 22.60
C VAL A 23 19.66 -9.48 21.59
N ALA A 24 19.00 -9.43 20.44
CA ALA A 24 19.13 -8.39 19.44
C ALA A 24 17.83 -7.56 19.38
N GLY A 25 17.97 -6.23 19.38
CA GLY A 25 16.85 -5.29 19.31
C GLY A 25 16.99 -4.35 18.13
N TYR A 26 15.92 -4.17 17.36
CA TYR A 26 15.84 -3.27 16.22
C TYR A 26 14.73 -2.26 16.48
N ASP A 27 15.11 -1.02 16.75
CA ASP A 27 14.18 0.08 16.93
C ASP A 27 14.11 0.92 15.65
N GLU A 28 12.92 1.34 15.28
CA GLU A 28 12.61 1.98 13.99
C GLU A 28 13.10 1.23 12.74
N LEU A 29 12.89 -0.10 12.72
CA LEU A 29 13.31 -0.99 11.63
C LEU A 29 12.88 -0.51 10.22
N ALA A 30 11.72 0.13 10.07
CA ALA A 30 11.28 0.66 8.77
C ALA A 30 12.15 1.82 8.24
N ALA A 31 13.04 2.38 9.06
CA ALA A 31 14.01 3.41 8.68
C ALA A 31 15.39 2.87 8.31
N PHE A 32 15.61 1.56 8.45
CA PHE A 32 16.88 0.95 8.11
C PHE A 32 16.98 0.81 6.59
N ASP A 33 18.21 0.79 6.08
CA ASP A 33 18.48 0.47 4.68
C ASP A 33 18.22 -1.03 4.47
N GLU A 34 17.66 -1.42 3.32
CA GLU A 34 17.34 -2.82 3.03
C GLU A 34 18.59 -3.71 2.94
N ASP A 35 19.69 -3.10 2.50
CA ASP A 35 21.01 -3.68 2.35
C ASP A 35 22.05 -2.76 3.02
N ILE A 36 22.64 -3.23 4.12
CA ILE A 36 23.59 -2.45 4.92
C ILE A 36 24.97 -2.54 4.27
N GLU A 37 25.40 -1.44 3.64
CA GLU A 37 26.72 -1.32 2.97
C GLU A 37 27.04 -2.50 2.02
N GLN A 38 26.04 -3.05 1.33
CA GLN A 38 26.15 -4.22 0.42
C GLN A 38 26.47 -5.55 1.11
N GLU A 39 26.25 -5.65 2.42
CA GLU A 39 26.49 -6.87 3.21
C GLU A 39 25.21 -7.67 3.49
N GLY A 40 24.04 -7.12 3.18
CA GLY A 40 22.75 -7.77 3.29
C GLY A 40 21.82 -7.14 4.32
N SER A 41 20.76 -7.89 4.64
CA SER A 41 19.65 -7.39 5.46
C SER A 41 20.05 -7.16 6.92
N PRO A 42 19.62 -6.04 7.54
CA PRO A 42 19.97 -5.72 8.93
C PRO A 42 19.48 -6.75 9.94
N THR A 43 18.27 -7.32 9.75
CA THR A 43 17.74 -8.34 10.64
C THR A 43 18.56 -9.62 10.57
N PHE A 44 18.91 -10.08 9.37
CA PHE A 44 19.78 -11.25 9.20
C PHE A 44 21.17 -11.03 9.80
N LEU A 45 21.81 -9.89 9.50
CA LEU A 45 23.15 -9.58 10.00
C LEU A 45 23.20 -9.51 11.53
N GLY A 46 22.20 -8.88 12.16
CA GLY A 46 22.14 -8.77 13.61
C GLY A 46 21.70 -10.07 14.29
N ASP A 47 20.80 -10.85 13.70
CA ASP A 47 20.38 -12.14 14.25
C ASP A 47 21.52 -13.18 14.19
N LYS A 48 22.52 -13.01 13.29
CA LYS A 48 23.77 -13.78 13.38
C LYS A 48 24.55 -13.56 14.68
N ARG A 49 24.27 -12.49 15.43
CA ARG A 49 24.95 -12.19 16.70
C ARG A 49 24.34 -12.96 17.88
N ILE A 50 23.14 -13.52 17.72
CA ILE A 50 22.45 -14.32 18.76
C ILE A 50 22.59 -15.83 18.56
N GLU A 51 23.23 -16.31 17.48
CA GLU A 51 23.38 -17.77 17.20
C GLU A 51 24.07 -18.56 18.31
N GLY A 52 24.99 -17.93 19.05
CA GLY A 52 25.68 -18.57 20.18
C GLY A 52 24.91 -18.56 21.50
N SER A 53 23.73 -17.91 21.54
CA SER A 53 22.91 -17.81 22.74
C SER A 53 22.19 -19.12 23.04
N VAL A 54 22.05 -19.45 24.33
CA VAL A 54 21.21 -20.57 24.78
C VAL A 54 19.72 -20.24 24.60
N TRP A 55 19.36 -18.96 24.72
CA TRP A 55 17.98 -18.46 24.63
C TRP A 55 17.95 -17.20 23.74
N PRO A 56 18.16 -17.34 22.42
CA PRO A 56 18.24 -16.22 21.50
C PRO A 56 16.90 -15.48 21.44
N LYS A 57 16.94 -14.14 21.47
CA LYS A 57 15.74 -13.32 21.26
C LYS A 57 16.00 -12.19 20.27
N SER A 58 15.18 -12.12 19.22
CA SER A 58 15.15 -11.01 18.26
C SER A 58 13.90 -10.18 18.51
N ILE A 59 14.05 -8.87 18.76
CA ILE A 59 12.96 -7.93 19.03
C ILE A 59 12.99 -6.85 17.96
N ARG A 60 11.90 -6.71 17.21
CA ARG A 60 11.82 -5.79 16.07
C ARG A 60 10.63 -4.87 16.25
N GLY A 61 10.86 -3.56 16.29
CA GLY A 61 9.83 -2.53 16.47
C GLY A 61 9.99 -1.41 15.47
N SER A 62 8.87 -0.91 14.94
CA SER A 62 8.82 0.30 14.10
C SER A 62 7.39 0.69 13.81
N THR A 63 7.18 1.95 13.41
CA THR A 63 5.98 2.32 12.64
C THR A 63 6.14 1.89 11.17
N PRO A 64 5.12 1.27 10.56
CA PRO A 64 5.20 0.87 9.16
C PRO A 64 5.26 2.08 8.22
N LYS A 65 5.82 1.87 7.02
CA LYS A 65 5.97 2.91 5.98
C LYS A 65 5.22 2.51 4.71
N VAL A 66 5.91 2.41 3.58
CA VAL A 66 5.30 2.12 2.28
C VAL A 66 5.17 0.61 2.10
N ARG A 67 3.97 0.14 1.72
CA ARG A 67 3.71 -1.28 1.45
C ARG A 67 4.69 -1.82 0.41
N GLY A 68 5.19 -3.03 0.63
CA GLY A 68 6.06 -3.76 -0.31
C GLY A 68 7.55 -3.46 -0.17
N THR A 69 7.94 -2.31 0.37
CA THR A 69 9.35 -1.96 0.67
C THR A 69 9.61 -1.76 2.16
N CYS A 70 8.61 -2.01 3.00
CA CYS A 70 8.72 -1.76 4.43
C CYS A 70 9.36 -2.94 5.17
N GLN A 71 10.52 -2.72 5.79
CA GLN A 71 11.23 -3.77 6.52
C GLN A 71 10.44 -4.34 7.71
N ILE A 72 9.68 -3.50 8.45
CA ILE A 72 8.85 -4.00 9.55
C ILE A 72 7.65 -4.80 9.04
N GLU A 73 7.09 -4.46 7.86
CA GLU A 73 6.04 -5.26 7.22
C GLU A 73 6.59 -6.65 6.86
N ARG A 74 7.78 -6.72 6.25
CA ARG A 74 8.45 -7.99 5.95
C ARG A 74 8.71 -8.80 7.22
N ALA A 75 9.32 -8.20 8.24
CA ALA A 75 9.60 -8.87 9.51
C ALA A 75 8.32 -9.38 10.20
N ALA A 76 7.24 -8.60 10.14
CA ALA A 76 5.93 -9.01 10.66
C ALA A 76 5.35 -10.21 9.89
N SER A 77 5.57 -10.27 8.58
CA SER A 77 5.06 -11.33 7.72
C SER A 77 5.80 -12.67 7.88
N GLU A 78 7.03 -12.66 8.40
CA GLU A 78 7.82 -13.86 8.72
C GLU A 78 7.18 -14.69 9.84
N SER A 79 6.40 -14.05 10.72
CA SER A 79 5.67 -14.76 11.79
C SER A 79 4.34 -15.33 11.27
N PRO A 80 4.03 -16.61 11.60
CA PRO A 80 2.69 -17.15 11.36
C PRO A 80 1.64 -16.57 12.33
N HIS A 81 2.07 -15.87 13.38
CA HIS A 81 1.20 -15.35 14.42
C HIS A 81 1.14 -13.81 14.40
N PHE A 82 0.14 -13.28 13.70
CA PHE A 82 -0.15 -11.84 13.69
C PHE A 82 -1.22 -11.50 14.73
N MET A 83 -0.81 -10.89 15.82
CA MET A 83 -1.61 -10.62 17.01
C MET A 83 -2.23 -9.23 16.96
N ARG A 84 -3.56 -9.15 17.12
CA ARG A 84 -4.30 -7.90 17.32
C ARG A 84 -4.77 -7.78 18.74
N PHE A 85 -4.86 -6.57 19.24
CA PHE A 85 -5.39 -6.30 20.58
C PHE A 85 -6.92 -6.24 20.54
N HIS A 86 -7.59 -7.25 21.09
CA HIS A 86 -9.05 -7.34 21.16
C HIS A 86 -9.56 -6.81 22.48
N VAL A 87 -10.70 -6.12 22.41
CA VAL A 87 -11.41 -5.56 23.56
C VAL A 87 -12.88 -5.95 23.48
N ALA A 88 -13.49 -6.24 24.63
CA ALA A 88 -14.91 -6.55 24.71
C ALA A 88 -15.75 -5.28 24.49
N CYS A 89 -16.83 -5.42 23.74
CA CYS A 89 -17.86 -4.38 23.67
C CYS A 89 -18.54 -4.24 25.05
N PRO A 90 -18.61 -3.04 25.65
CA PRO A 90 -19.23 -2.86 26.97
C PRO A 90 -20.75 -3.09 26.97
N HIS A 91 -21.39 -3.18 25.81
CA HIS A 91 -22.83 -3.35 25.68
C HIS A 91 -23.25 -4.77 25.31
N CYS A 92 -22.46 -5.49 24.51
CA CYS A 92 -22.80 -6.84 24.06
C CYS A 92 -21.81 -7.93 24.49
N GLY A 93 -20.67 -7.58 25.08
CA GLY A 93 -19.65 -8.52 25.55
C GLY A 93 -18.76 -9.12 24.47
N GLU A 94 -19.15 -9.05 23.20
CA GLU A 94 -18.37 -9.60 22.09
C GLU A 94 -17.03 -8.88 21.91
N GLU A 95 -15.96 -9.65 21.72
CA GLU A 95 -14.59 -9.15 21.54
C GLU A 95 -14.34 -8.72 20.10
N GLN A 96 -13.66 -7.59 19.93
CA GLN A 96 -13.33 -7.03 18.62
C GLN A 96 -12.00 -6.29 18.63
N TYR A 97 -11.36 -6.23 17.48
CA TYR A 97 -10.24 -5.33 17.22
C TYR A 97 -10.81 -3.99 16.71
N LEU A 98 -10.44 -2.88 17.37
CA LEU A 98 -10.87 -1.55 17.01
C LEU A 98 -10.28 -1.17 15.65
N LYS A 99 -11.15 -0.87 14.68
CA LYS A 99 -10.78 -0.40 13.34
C LYS A 99 -11.10 1.08 13.23
N PHE A 100 -10.29 1.84 12.49
CA PHE A 100 -10.62 3.24 12.18
C PHE A 100 -11.94 3.33 11.42
N GLY A 101 -12.13 2.45 10.44
CA GLY A 101 -13.32 2.43 9.60
C GLY A 101 -13.23 3.48 8.49
N ASP A 102 -13.81 3.16 7.34
CA ASP A 102 -14.01 4.09 6.25
C ASP A 102 -15.50 4.35 6.01
N LYS A 103 -15.84 5.02 4.90
CA LYS A 103 -17.22 5.34 4.55
C LYS A 103 -18.05 4.09 4.20
N GLU A 104 -17.40 3.01 3.77
CA GLU A 104 -18.04 1.78 3.31
C GLU A 104 -18.15 0.74 4.42
N THR A 105 -17.25 0.80 5.41
CA THR A 105 -17.24 -0.09 6.56
C THR A 105 -18.40 0.28 7.50
N PRO A 106 -19.34 -0.63 7.83
CA PRO A 106 -20.50 -0.32 8.66
C PRO A 106 -20.15 -0.10 10.14
N PHE A 107 -18.98 -0.55 10.60
CA PHE A 107 -18.47 -0.43 11.98
C PHE A 107 -17.20 0.44 12.04
N GLY A 108 -16.60 0.58 13.23
CA GLY A 108 -15.40 1.40 13.46
C GLY A 108 -15.70 2.78 14.01
N LEU A 109 -14.75 3.73 13.92
CA LEU A 109 -15.00 5.11 14.35
C LEU A 109 -15.96 5.80 13.40
N LYS A 110 -17.01 6.41 13.96
CA LYS A 110 -18.04 7.17 13.25
C LYS A 110 -18.22 8.53 13.91
N TRP A 111 -18.50 9.54 13.10
CA TRP A 111 -18.72 10.92 13.54
C TRP A 111 -19.57 11.66 12.51
N THR A 112 -20.26 12.70 12.97
CA THR A 112 -20.99 13.64 12.12
C THR A 112 -19.99 14.48 11.30
N PRO A 113 -20.24 14.72 9.99
CA PRO A 113 -19.39 15.58 9.18
C PRO A 113 -19.11 16.93 9.87
N ASP A 114 -17.84 17.35 9.82
CA ASP A 114 -17.34 18.60 10.40
C ASP A 114 -17.47 18.75 11.94
N ASP A 115 -17.89 17.70 12.66
CA ASP A 115 -17.94 17.66 14.12
C ASP A 115 -17.13 16.47 14.71
N PRO A 116 -15.82 16.65 14.95
CA PRO A 116 -14.98 15.62 15.57
C PRO A 116 -15.41 15.23 16.99
N SER A 117 -16.15 16.09 17.70
CA SER A 117 -16.55 15.84 19.09
C SER A 117 -17.67 14.80 19.19
N SER A 118 -18.40 14.60 18.09
CA SER A 118 -19.44 13.57 17.96
C SER A 118 -18.92 12.15 17.79
N VAL A 119 -17.60 11.93 17.80
CA VAL A 119 -17.02 10.62 17.53
C VAL A 119 -17.46 9.56 18.54
N PHE A 120 -17.83 8.40 18.02
CA PHE A 120 -18.06 7.16 18.77
C PHE A 120 -17.50 5.99 17.96
N TYR A 121 -17.36 4.84 18.61
CA TYR A 121 -17.05 3.59 17.93
C TYR A 121 -18.31 2.75 17.78
N LEU A 122 -18.56 2.24 16.58
CA LEU A 122 -19.68 1.38 16.28
C LEU A 122 -19.21 -0.08 16.25
N CYS A 123 -19.77 -0.92 17.13
CA CYS A 123 -19.37 -2.33 17.29
C CYS A 123 -19.62 -3.16 16.02
N GLU A 124 -18.66 -4.03 15.65
CA GLU A 124 -18.76 -4.88 14.45
C GLU A 124 -19.79 -6.01 14.56
N HIS A 125 -20.12 -6.45 15.79
CA HIS A 125 -21.01 -7.59 16.02
C HIS A 125 -22.48 -7.20 16.10
N ASN A 126 -22.78 -6.15 16.88
CA ASN A 126 -24.15 -5.78 17.25
C ASN A 126 -24.47 -4.30 17.02
N ALA A 127 -23.61 -3.55 16.32
CA ALA A 127 -23.77 -2.12 16.04
C ALA A 127 -24.06 -1.26 17.30
N CYS A 128 -23.54 -1.68 18.45
CA CYS A 128 -23.59 -0.89 19.68
C CYS A 128 -22.75 0.37 19.53
N VAL A 129 -23.27 1.51 20.02
CA VAL A 129 -22.56 2.79 20.05
C VAL A 129 -21.72 2.85 21.32
N ILE A 130 -20.40 2.81 21.18
CA ILE A 130 -19.44 2.81 22.27
C ILE A 130 -18.76 4.18 22.33
N ARG A 131 -18.72 4.83 23.49
CA ARG A 131 -17.86 6.01 23.72
C ARG A 131 -16.51 5.57 24.29
N GLN A 132 -15.47 6.38 24.03
CA GLN A 132 -14.09 6.05 24.44
C GLN A 132 -13.97 5.74 25.95
N GLN A 133 -14.67 6.51 26.78
CA GLN A 133 -14.68 6.37 28.23
C GLN A 133 -15.39 5.09 28.75
N GLU A 134 -16.13 4.39 27.88
CA GLU A 134 -16.80 3.13 28.19
C GLU A 134 -15.92 1.91 27.87
N LEU A 135 -14.77 2.10 27.21
CA LEU A 135 -13.85 1.01 26.95
C LEU A 135 -13.20 0.53 28.24
N ASP A 136 -13.30 -0.78 28.46
CA ASP A 136 -12.61 -1.49 29.52
C ASP A 136 -11.56 -2.43 28.90
N PHE A 137 -10.32 -2.29 29.36
CA PHE A 137 -9.20 -3.12 28.92
C PHE A 137 -8.88 -4.27 29.90
N THR A 138 -9.64 -4.41 31.00
CA THR A 138 -9.39 -5.42 32.05
C THR A 138 -9.34 -6.82 31.47
N ASP A 139 -10.32 -7.17 30.63
CA ASP A 139 -10.39 -8.45 29.95
C ASP A 139 -9.87 -8.40 28.51
N ALA A 140 -9.15 -7.36 28.12
CA ALA A 140 -8.53 -7.29 26.79
C ALA A 140 -7.41 -8.32 26.64
N ARG A 141 -7.19 -8.76 25.40
CA ARG A 141 -6.17 -9.76 25.07
C ARG A 141 -5.70 -9.62 23.64
N TYR A 142 -4.50 -10.11 23.38
CA TYR A 142 -4.01 -10.27 22.02
C TYR A 142 -4.52 -11.58 21.43
N ILE A 143 -5.18 -11.53 20.27
CA ILE A 143 -5.68 -12.69 19.54
C ILE A 143 -5.01 -12.72 18.16
N CYS A 144 -4.54 -13.88 17.74
CA CYS A 144 -3.95 -14.07 16.43
C CYS A 144 -5.03 -14.12 15.35
N GLU A 145 -5.01 -13.21 14.38
CA GLU A 145 -5.99 -13.18 13.28
C GLU A 145 -5.94 -14.43 12.38
N LYS A 146 -4.78 -15.10 12.31
CA LYS A 146 -4.57 -16.25 11.43
C LYS A 146 -4.90 -17.59 12.09
N THR A 147 -4.63 -17.72 13.40
CA THR A 147 -4.65 -19.01 14.10
C THR A 147 -5.60 -19.05 15.30
N GLY A 148 -6.05 -17.88 15.79
CA GLY A 148 -6.91 -17.77 16.97
C GLY A 148 -6.21 -18.04 18.30
N ILE A 149 -4.91 -18.34 18.32
CA ILE A 149 -4.15 -18.39 19.58
C ILE A 149 -4.17 -17.01 20.25
N TRP A 150 -4.09 -16.96 21.56
CA TRP A 150 -4.18 -15.70 22.28
C TRP A 150 -3.33 -15.67 23.55
N THR A 151 -3.05 -14.46 24.01
CA THR A 151 -2.33 -14.18 25.25
C THR A 151 -2.82 -12.88 25.87
N ARG A 152 -2.79 -12.78 27.20
CA ARG A 152 -3.11 -11.54 27.94
C ARG A 152 -1.87 -10.74 28.33
N ASP A 153 -0.78 -11.43 28.63
CA ASP A 153 0.42 -10.87 29.26
C ASP A 153 1.71 -11.15 28.46
N GLY A 154 1.63 -11.93 27.38
CA GLY A 154 2.79 -12.39 26.62
C GLY A 154 3.62 -13.46 27.34
N ILE A 155 3.14 -13.96 28.49
CA ILE A 155 3.78 -15.00 29.30
C ILE A 155 3.00 -16.31 29.13
N LEU A 156 1.69 -16.27 29.37
CA LEU A 156 0.80 -17.42 29.19
C LEU A 156 0.14 -17.38 27.81
N TRP A 157 0.13 -18.52 27.14
CA TRP A 157 -0.41 -18.67 25.79
C TRP A 157 -1.50 -19.71 25.77
N PHE A 158 -2.51 -19.46 24.96
CA PHE A 158 -3.68 -20.32 24.87
C PHE A 158 -4.04 -20.58 23.42
N SER A 159 -4.52 -21.78 23.14
CA SER A 159 -5.13 -22.14 21.86
C SER A 159 -6.44 -21.38 21.64
N SER A 160 -6.99 -21.46 20.44
CA SER A 160 -8.32 -20.91 20.12
C SER A 160 -9.46 -21.58 20.91
N SER A 161 -9.25 -22.80 21.41
CA SER A 161 -10.19 -23.49 22.31
C SER A 161 -10.02 -23.12 23.79
N GLY A 162 -8.99 -22.34 24.15
CA GLY A 162 -8.71 -21.89 25.51
C GLY A 162 -7.83 -22.83 26.35
N GLU A 163 -7.21 -23.83 25.73
CA GLU A 163 -6.23 -24.70 26.41
C GLU A 163 -4.87 -24.00 26.45
N GLU A 164 -4.16 -24.10 27.57
CA GLU A 164 -2.80 -23.56 27.69
C GLU A 164 -1.85 -24.29 26.74
N ILE A 165 -1.03 -23.53 26.03
CA ILE A 165 -0.04 -24.02 25.07
C ILE A 165 1.32 -23.39 25.35
N GLU A 166 2.37 -24.01 24.82
CA GLU A 166 3.71 -23.42 24.84
C GLU A 166 3.73 -22.09 24.04
N PRO A 167 4.54 -21.10 24.48
CA PRO A 167 4.73 -19.86 23.74
C PRO A 167 5.23 -20.12 22.31
N PRO A 168 4.67 -19.45 21.29
CA PRO A 168 5.15 -19.61 19.92
C PRO A 168 6.57 -19.06 19.74
N ASP A 169 7.36 -19.70 18.87
CA ASP A 169 8.74 -19.30 18.57
C ASP A 169 8.86 -17.89 17.95
N SER A 170 7.83 -17.43 17.25
CA SER A 170 7.81 -16.13 16.56
C SER A 170 6.40 -15.53 16.58
N VAL A 171 6.29 -14.28 17.02
CA VAL A 171 5.02 -13.57 17.17
C VAL A 171 5.15 -12.12 16.71
N THR A 172 4.13 -11.60 16.05
CA THR A 172 4.02 -10.19 15.67
C THR A 172 2.87 -9.55 16.40
N PHE A 173 3.12 -8.41 17.06
CA PHE A 173 2.07 -7.63 17.69
C PHE A 173 1.77 -6.37 16.88
N HIS A 174 0.50 -6.10 16.63
CA HIS A 174 0.02 -4.83 16.09
C HIS A 174 -0.88 -4.13 17.10
N ILE A 175 -0.62 -2.84 17.28
CA ILE A 175 -1.45 -1.93 18.05
C ILE A 175 -1.42 -0.56 17.37
N TRP A 176 -2.48 0.21 17.54
CA TRP A 176 -2.60 1.54 16.96
C TRP A 176 -3.22 2.54 17.92
N THR A 177 -3.29 3.79 17.49
CA THR A 177 -3.49 4.94 18.38
C THR A 177 -4.85 4.94 19.09
N ALA A 178 -5.87 4.25 18.58
CA ALA A 178 -7.20 4.18 19.23
C ALA A 178 -7.20 3.57 20.63
N TYR A 179 -6.19 2.77 20.97
CA TYR A 179 -6.02 2.15 22.29
C TYR A 179 -5.18 3.00 23.26
N SER A 180 -4.58 4.09 22.79
CA SER A 180 -3.65 4.87 23.60
C SER A 180 -4.36 5.71 24.66
N PRO A 181 -3.90 5.70 25.93
CA PRO A 181 -4.41 6.60 26.96
C PRO A 181 -3.92 8.05 26.80
N PHE A 182 -2.97 8.30 25.89
CA PHE A 182 -2.35 9.62 25.70
C PHE A 182 -3.04 10.46 24.61
N THR A 183 -4.08 9.93 23.98
CA THR A 183 -4.82 10.61 22.91
C THR A 183 -6.30 10.27 23.00
N THR A 184 -7.13 11.09 22.35
CA THR A 184 -8.57 10.87 22.30
C THR A 184 -9.02 10.51 20.90
N TRP A 185 -10.11 9.77 20.78
CA TRP A 185 -10.73 9.53 19.47
C TRP A 185 -11.09 10.84 18.76
N VAL A 186 -11.47 11.87 19.53
CA VAL A 186 -11.72 13.22 19.01
C VAL A 186 -10.45 13.77 18.34
N GLN A 187 -9.29 13.61 18.97
CA GLN A 187 -8.01 14.04 18.41
C GLN A 187 -7.64 13.25 17.16
N ILE A 188 -7.83 11.92 17.16
CA ILE A 188 -7.62 11.07 15.98
C ILE A 188 -8.48 11.56 14.80
N VAL A 189 -9.76 11.85 15.02
CA VAL A 189 -10.66 12.37 13.98
C VAL A 189 -10.24 13.77 13.51
N LYS A 190 -9.81 14.65 14.42
CA LYS A 190 -9.26 15.97 14.04
C LYS A 190 -8.04 15.83 13.14
N ASP A 191 -7.13 14.92 13.47
CA ASP A 191 -5.92 14.71 12.68
C ASP A 191 -6.23 14.07 11.33
N TRP A 192 -7.19 13.15 11.27
CA TRP A 192 -7.73 12.64 10.02
C TRP A 192 -8.31 13.75 9.13
N MET A 193 -9.12 14.66 9.68
CA MET A 193 -9.71 15.75 8.92
C MET A 193 -8.65 16.68 8.32
N LYS A 194 -7.53 16.91 9.02
CA LYS A 194 -6.39 17.70 8.51
C LYS A 194 -5.67 17.04 7.32
N THR A 195 -5.87 15.73 7.09
CA THR A 195 -5.30 15.02 5.94
C THR A 195 -6.08 15.22 4.64
N LYS A 196 -7.27 15.82 4.70
CA LYS A 196 -8.15 15.98 3.52
C LYS A 196 -7.44 16.81 2.44
N GLY A 197 -7.25 16.22 1.28
CA GLY A 197 -6.57 16.86 0.13
C GLY A 197 -5.04 16.91 0.24
N ASP A 198 -4.43 16.23 1.21
CA ASP A 198 -2.98 16.19 1.42
C ASP A 198 -2.50 14.75 1.57
N THR A 199 -2.03 14.15 0.46
CA THR A 199 -1.53 12.77 0.42
C THR A 199 -0.35 12.54 1.37
N GLY A 200 0.49 13.56 1.59
CA GLY A 200 1.63 13.47 2.51
C GLY A 200 1.17 13.30 3.96
N LYS A 201 0.27 14.19 4.42
CA LYS A 201 -0.35 14.06 5.75
C LYS A 201 -1.17 12.79 5.88
N ARG A 202 -1.84 12.38 4.81
CA ARG A 202 -2.62 11.15 4.75
C ARG A 202 -1.74 9.91 4.96
N LYS A 203 -0.61 9.85 4.26
CA LYS A 203 0.41 8.81 4.45
C LYS A 203 0.91 8.79 5.88
N THR A 204 1.26 9.95 6.45
CA THR A 204 1.69 10.05 7.85
C THR A 204 0.63 9.48 8.79
N PHE A 205 -0.64 9.87 8.64
CA PHE A 205 -1.72 9.35 9.48
C PHE A 205 -1.85 7.82 9.41
N VAL A 206 -1.83 7.24 8.21
CA VAL A 206 -1.91 5.77 8.05
C VAL A 206 -0.71 5.09 8.71
N ASN A 207 0.50 5.59 8.48
CA ASN A 207 1.72 5.00 9.00
C ASN A 207 1.86 5.14 10.52
N THR A 208 1.66 6.34 11.06
CA THR A 208 1.97 6.64 12.47
C THR A 208 0.77 6.52 13.39
N THR A 209 -0.44 6.80 12.91
CA THR A 209 -1.66 6.77 13.74
C THR A 209 -2.34 5.41 13.67
N LEU A 210 -2.56 4.89 12.45
CA LEU A 210 -3.16 3.56 12.24
C LEU A 210 -2.15 2.42 12.42
N GLY A 211 -0.85 2.72 12.36
CA GLY A 211 0.17 1.67 12.38
C GLY A 211 0.02 0.72 11.20
N GLU A 212 -0.37 1.24 10.04
CA GLU A 212 -0.60 0.46 8.82
C GLU A 212 0.35 0.91 7.70
N THR A 213 0.67 0.00 6.79
CA THR A 213 1.46 0.34 5.61
C THR A 213 0.65 1.18 4.65
N TRP A 214 1.29 2.22 4.12
CA TRP A 214 0.70 3.07 3.10
C TRP A 214 0.86 2.42 1.73
N GLU A 215 -0.25 2.25 1.04
CA GLU A 215 -0.30 1.82 -0.34
C GLU A 215 -0.77 3.00 -1.19
N ALA A 216 0.08 3.44 -2.12
CA ALA A 216 -0.33 4.46 -3.07
C ALA A 216 -1.39 3.84 -3.98
N LYS A 217 -2.65 4.28 -3.88
CA LYS A 217 -3.68 3.88 -4.83
C LYS A 217 -3.22 4.33 -6.22
N ILE A 218 -2.97 3.37 -7.10
CA ILE A 218 -2.66 3.61 -8.51
C ILE A 218 -3.84 4.41 -9.09
N GLY A 219 -3.65 5.71 -9.27
CA GLY A 219 -4.73 6.65 -9.61
C GLY A 219 -4.60 8.04 -8.96
N GLU A 220 -3.87 8.18 -7.84
CA GLU A 220 -3.36 9.49 -7.44
C GLU A 220 -2.16 9.82 -8.33
N ARG A 221 -2.33 10.81 -9.22
CA ARG A 221 -1.29 11.27 -10.15
C ARG A 221 0.00 11.50 -9.36
N PRO A 222 1.11 10.81 -9.69
CA PRO A 222 2.42 11.19 -9.19
C PRO A 222 2.64 12.65 -9.54
N ASP A 223 3.37 13.37 -8.68
CA ASP A 223 3.74 14.76 -8.93
C ASP A 223 4.31 14.90 -10.36
N ALA A 224 3.83 15.90 -11.10
CA ALA A 224 4.14 16.05 -12.52
C ALA A 224 5.66 16.19 -12.75
N GLU A 225 6.38 16.74 -11.77
CA GLU A 225 7.84 16.86 -11.76
C GLU A 225 8.52 15.49 -11.66
N VAL A 226 8.06 14.61 -10.76
CA VAL A 226 8.61 13.25 -10.61
C VAL A 226 8.34 12.37 -11.85
N MET A 227 7.19 12.57 -12.51
CA MET A 227 6.92 11.90 -13.80
C MET A 227 7.77 12.45 -14.93
N ALA A 228 8.14 13.73 -14.90
CA ALA A 228 9.01 14.33 -15.91
C ALA A 228 10.44 13.79 -15.84
N GLU A 229 10.96 13.54 -14.62
CA GLU A 229 12.29 12.96 -14.41
C GLU A 229 12.41 11.51 -14.88
N ARG A 230 11.29 10.79 -14.97
CA ARG A 230 11.22 9.39 -15.45
C ARG A 230 10.92 9.28 -16.94
N LYS A 231 10.87 10.39 -17.67
CA LYS A 231 10.65 10.37 -19.12
C LYS A 231 11.84 9.73 -19.81
N GLU A 232 11.58 8.62 -20.49
CA GLU A 232 12.54 8.05 -21.42
C GLU A 232 12.51 8.85 -22.73
N HIS A 233 13.67 9.30 -23.19
CA HIS A 233 13.81 9.96 -24.50
C HIS A 233 13.98 8.91 -25.60
N TYR A 234 13.05 8.89 -26.55
CA TYR A 234 13.14 7.99 -27.70
C TYR A 234 14.11 8.56 -28.74
N SER A 235 14.99 7.71 -29.26
CA SER A 235 15.94 8.10 -30.32
C SER A 235 15.31 8.15 -31.72
N ALA A 236 14.08 7.65 -31.86
CA ALA A 236 13.27 7.66 -33.07
C ALA A 236 11.78 7.59 -32.66
N PRO A 237 10.82 7.92 -33.56
CA PRO A 237 9.39 7.83 -33.27
C PRO A 237 8.97 6.45 -32.73
N VAL A 238 9.58 5.37 -33.22
CA VAL A 238 9.40 4.01 -32.70
C VAL A 238 10.71 3.47 -32.12
N PRO A 239 10.77 3.16 -30.80
CA PRO A 239 11.94 2.51 -30.20
C PRO A 239 12.26 1.13 -30.80
N ASP A 240 13.54 0.76 -30.85
CA ASP A 240 14.00 -0.48 -31.50
C ASP A 240 13.39 -1.75 -30.88
N ARG A 241 13.09 -1.71 -29.57
CA ARG A 241 12.49 -2.83 -28.81
C ARG A 241 11.02 -3.05 -29.09
N VAL A 242 10.33 -2.10 -29.73
CA VAL A 242 8.94 -2.28 -30.14
C VAL A 242 8.90 -3.38 -31.18
N ALA A 243 8.08 -4.40 -30.94
CA ALA A 243 7.81 -5.47 -31.90
C ALA A 243 6.54 -5.15 -32.71
N TYR A 244 5.55 -4.48 -32.09
CA TYR A 244 4.21 -4.34 -32.66
C TYR A 244 3.50 -3.07 -32.19
N LEU A 245 2.64 -2.49 -33.03
CA LEU A 245 1.87 -1.27 -32.74
C LEU A 245 0.36 -1.54 -32.64
N THR A 246 -0.26 -1.02 -31.60
CA THR A 246 -1.72 -0.95 -31.43
C THR A 246 -2.18 0.48 -31.29
N ALA A 247 -3.42 0.80 -31.68
CA ALA A 247 -4.04 2.08 -31.33
C ALA A 247 -5.33 1.89 -30.54
N GLY A 248 -5.59 2.83 -29.63
CA GLY A 248 -6.89 3.02 -29.00
C GLY A 248 -7.50 4.32 -29.47
N ILE A 249 -8.79 4.32 -29.84
CA ILE A 249 -9.55 5.50 -30.23
C ILE A 249 -10.71 5.67 -29.23
N ASP A 250 -10.73 6.84 -28.58
CA ASP A 250 -11.84 7.30 -27.74
C ASP A 250 -12.65 8.34 -28.51
N SER A 251 -13.97 8.15 -28.56
CA SER A 251 -14.90 8.96 -29.35
C SER A 251 -15.70 9.89 -28.46
N GLN A 252 -15.70 11.18 -28.76
CA GLN A 252 -16.51 12.18 -28.06
C GLN A 252 -17.29 13.03 -29.06
N LEU A 253 -18.34 13.72 -28.60
CA LEU A 253 -19.23 14.47 -29.49
C LEU A 253 -18.52 15.54 -30.33
N ASP A 254 -17.41 16.07 -29.83
CA ASP A 254 -16.64 17.19 -30.38
C ASP A 254 -15.21 16.86 -30.82
N ARG A 255 -14.75 15.60 -30.63
CA ARG A 255 -13.41 15.15 -31.02
C ARG A 255 -13.22 13.64 -30.96
N TYR A 256 -12.16 13.18 -31.63
CA TYR A 256 -11.59 11.84 -31.47
C TYR A 256 -10.19 11.92 -30.86
N GLU A 257 -9.91 11.09 -29.85
CA GLU A 257 -8.58 10.97 -29.25
C GLU A 257 -7.98 9.61 -29.58
N MET A 258 -6.95 9.59 -30.42
CA MET A 258 -6.21 8.36 -30.75
C MET A 258 -4.86 8.33 -30.04
N ARG A 259 -4.53 7.18 -29.46
CA ARG A 259 -3.22 6.90 -28.87
C ARG A 259 -2.63 5.65 -29.48
N VAL A 260 -1.39 5.76 -29.97
CA VAL A 260 -0.64 4.63 -30.52
C VAL A 260 0.36 4.13 -29.49
N TRP A 261 0.30 2.84 -29.20
CA TRP A 261 1.16 2.14 -28.26
C TRP A 261 2.02 1.13 -28.98
N GLY A 262 3.31 1.16 -28.69
CA GLY A 262 4.27 0.15 -29.12
C GLY A 262 4.52 -0.84 -28.01
N TRP A 263 4.56 -2.13 -28.35
CA TRP A 263 4.72 -3.23 -27.40
C TRP A 263 6.01 -3.99 -27.66
N GLY A 264 6.71 -4.33 -26.59
CA GLY A 264 7.93 -5.13 -26.61
C GLY A 264 7.81 -6.41 -25.76
N PRO A 265 8.89 -7.18 -25.65
CA PRO A 265 8.92 -8.38 -24.81
C PRO A 265 8.58 -8.08 -23.35
N GLY A 266 7.75 -8.92 -22.72
CA GLY A 266 7.38 -8.78 -21.31
C GLY A 266 6.30 -7.73 -21.03
N GLU A 267 5.44 -7.43 -22.01
CA GLU A 267 4.34 -6.43 -21.91
C GLU A 267 4.81 -4.99 -21.66
N GLU A 268 6.10 -4.71 -21.88
CA GLU A 268 6.63 -3.36 -21.85
C GLU A 268 6.04 -2.54 -23.01
N SER A 269 5.63 -1.30 -22.71
CA SER A 269 4.88 -0.47 -23.65
C SER A 269 5.41 0.97 -23.71
N TRP A 270 5.37 1.55 -24.91
CA TRP A 270 5.78 2.93 -25.18
C TRP A 270 4.66 3.69 -25.88
N LEU A 271 4.39 4.93 -25.46
CA LEU A 271 3.43 5.80 -26.15
C LEU A 271 4.13 6.41 -27.38
N ILE A 272 3.75 5.96 -28.56
CA ILE A 272 4.38 6.33 -29.83
C ILE A 272 3.82 7.64 -30.38
N ASP A 273 2.50 7.81 -30.28
CA ASP A 273 1.83 8.98 -30.81
C ASP A 273 0.53 9.27 -30.05
N ARG A 274 0.18 10.55 -30.02
CA ARG A 274 -1.09 11.05 -29.48
C ARG A 274 -1.65 12.06 -30.45
N GLN A 275 -2.82 11.73 -31.01
CA GLN A 275 -3.52 12.57 -31.97
C GLN A 275 -4.88 12.96 -31.40
N ILE A 276 -5.19 14.25 -31.42
CA ILE A 276 -6.51 14.77 -31.05
C ILE A 276 -7.09 15.41 -32.30
N ILE A 277 -8.19 14.83 -32.80
CA ILE A 277 -8.85 15.25 -34.03
C ILE A 277 -10.11 15.99 -33.62
N MET A 278 -10.03 17.32 -33.61
CA MET A 278 -11.16 18.18 -33.26
C MET A 278 -12.16 18.24 -34.41
N GLY A 279 -13.45 18.13 -34.09
CA GLY A 279 -14.53 18.18 -35.06
C GLY A 279 -15.75 17.42 -34.56
N ARG A 280 -16.92 17.71 -35.15
CA ARG A 280 -18.13 16.95 -34.83
C ARG A 280 -17.93 15.48 -35.22
N HIS A 281 -18.37 14.59 -34.35
CA HIS A 281 -18.18 13.14 -34.54
C HIS A 281 -18.84 12.58 -35.81
N ASP A 282 -19.92 13.18 -36.30
CA ASP A 282 -20.72 12.75 -37.45
C ASP A 282 -20.32 13.44 -38.77
N ASP A 283 -19.32 14.33 -38.74
CA ASP A 283 -18.88 15.08 -39.91
C ASP A 283 -17.86 14.29 -40.75
N GLU A 284 -18.14 14.13 -42.04
CA GLU A 284 -17.32 13.31 -42.95
C GLU A 284 -15.87 13.84 -43.09
N GLN A 285 -15.66 15.15 -43.05
CA GLN A 285 -14.30 15.72 -43.07
C GLN A 285 -13.51 15.40 -41.79
N THR A 286 -14.21 15.27 -40.67
CA THR A 286 -13.61 14.84 -39.40
C THR A 286 -13.27 13.36 -39.44
N LEU A 287 -14.16 12.52 -39.98
CA LEU A 287 -13.94 11.08 -40.12
C LEU A 287 -12.78 10.75 -41.08
N LEU A 288 -12.65 11.46 -42.20
CA LEU A 288 -11.51 11.28 -43.12
C LEU A 288 -10.16 11.54 -42.44
N ARG A 289 -10.09 12.53 -41.54
CA ARG A 289 -8.88 12.78 -40.74
C ARG A 289 -8.61 11.68 -39.71
N VAL A 290 -9.66 11.03 -39.20
CA VAL A 290 -9.52 9.84 -38.36
C VAL A 290 -8.95 8.67 -39.18
N ASP A 291 -9.41 8.47 -40.42
CA ASP A 291 -8.84 7.45 -41.31
C ASP A 291 -7.37 7.72 -41.62
N GLU A 292 -6.99 8.97 -41.89
CA GLU A 292 -5.60 9.35 -42.10
C GLU A 292 -4.73 9.03 -40.87
N ALA A 293 -5.25 9.30 -39.67
CA ALA A 293 -4.57 8.98 -38.43
C ALA A 293 -4.41 7.46 -38.24
N ILE A 294 -5.47 6.68 -38.53
CA ILE A 294 -5.49 5.22 -38.50
C ILE A 294 -4.44 4.62 -39.45
N ASN A 295 -4.36 5.15 -40.67
CA ASN A 295 -3.46 4.64 -41.72
C ASN A 295 -2.04 5.19 -41.64
N LYS A 296 -1.74 6.04 -40.65
CA LYS A 296 -0.42 6.63 -40.46
C LYS A 296 0.63 5.56 -40.19
N THR A 297 1.75 5.63 -40.92
CA THR A 297 2.92 4.80 -40.68
C THR A 297 3.94 5.54 -39.81
N TYR A 298 4.71 4.76 -39.04
CA TYR A 298 5.71 5.25 -38.12
C TYR A 298 7.08 4.68 -38.46
N THR A 299 8.09 5.56 -38.57
CA THR A 299 9.44 5.16 -38.97
C THR A 299 10.29 4.78 -37.75
N ARG A 300 10.97 3.63 -37.84
CA ARG A 300 12.00 3.20 -36.89
C ARG A 300 13.33 3.89 -37.16
N ARG A 301 14.27 3.78 -36.22
CA ARG A 301 15.64 4.31 -36.37
C ARG A 301 16.36 3.80 -37.63
N ASN A 302 16.11 2.54 -38.01
CA ASN A 302 16.71 1.90 -39.18
C ASN A 302 16.03 2.28 -40.52
N GLY A 303 15.05 3.20 -40.51
CA GLY A 303 14.30 3.62 -41.69
C GLY A 303 13.14 2.70 -42.09
N ALA A 304 12.92 1.58 -41.38
CA ALA A 304 11.77 0.73 -41.63
C ALA A 304 10.47 1.38 -41.15
N GLU A 305 9.40 1.23 -41.93
CA GLU A 305 8.07 1.71 -41.57
C GLU A 305 7.27 0.65 -40.82
N MET A 306 6.49 1.09 -39.84
CA MET A 306 5.51 0.27 -39.12
C MET A 306 4.14 0.91 -39.20
N SER A 307 3.14 0.12 -39.58
CA SER A 307 1.74 0.51 -39.47
C SER A 307 1.14 0.07 -38.13
N VAL A 308 0.08 0.75 -37.72
CA VAL A 308 -0.78 0.28 -36.64
C VAL A 308 -1.45 -1.01 -37.09
N SER A 309 -1.26 -2.09 -36.35
CA SER A 309 -1.66 -3.40 -36.81
C SER A 309 -3.00 -3.86 -36.20
N ARG A 310 -3.37 -3.34 -35.02
CA ARG A 310 -4.70 -3.51 -34.42
C ARG A 310 -5.18 -2.21 -33.80
N ILE A 311 -6.48 -1.96 -33.93
CA ILE A 311 -7.13 -0.76 -33.44
C ILE A 311 -8.30 -1.17 -32.57
N CYS A 312 -8.34 -0.62 -31.36
CA CYS A 312 -9.45 -0.75 -30.43
C CYS A 312 -10.20 0.57 -30.44
N TRP A 313 -11.32 0.63 -31.16
CA TRP A 313 -12.18 1.81 -31.23
C TRP A 313 -13.33 1.63 -30.25
N ASP A 314 -13.42 2.51 -29.24
CA ASP A 314 -14.54 2.49 -28.30
C ASP A 314 -15.84 2.95 -28.98
N THR A 315 -16.89 2.14 -28.82
CA THR A 315 -18.25 2.41 -29.31
C THR A 315 -19.05 3.31 -28.36
N GLY A 316 -18.55 3.57 -27.15
CA GLY A 316 -19.13 4.54 -26.23
C GLY A 316 -18.95 5.99 -26.70
N GLY A 317 -19.88 6.87 -26.31
CA GLY A 317 -19.76 8.32 -26.51
C GLY A 317 -20.37 8.90 -27.79
N ILE A 318 -20.57 8.09 -28.84
CA ILE A 318 -21.19 8.47 -30.13
C ILE A 318 -22.11 7.35 -30.65
N ASP A 319 -22.74 7.53 -31.82
CA ASP A 319 -23.49 6.45 -32.49
C ASP A 319 -22.54 5.30 -32.90
N PRO A 320 -22.71 4.06 -32.39
CA PRO A 320 -21.85 2.92 -32.71
C PRO A 320 -21.82 2.54 -34.19
N THR A 321 -22.84 2.90 -34.98
CA THR A 321 -22.90 2.59 -36.41
C THR A 321 -21.75 3.21 -37.18
N ILE A 322 -21.33 4.43 -36.82
CA ILE A 322 -20.19 5.13 -37.42
C ILE A 322 -18.91 4.30 -37.24
N VAL A 323 -18.68 3.77 -36.04
CA VAL A 323 -17.52 2.93 -35.74
C VAL A 323 -17.59 1.61 -36.54
N TYR A 324 -18.75 0.97 -36.62
CA TYR A 324 -18.92 -0.28 -37.35
C TYR A 324 -18.73 -0.14 -38.86
N GLU A 325 -19.15 0.97 -39.45
CA GLU A 325 -18.96 1.22 -40.88
C GLU A 325 -17.47 1.41 -41.24
N ARG A 326 -16.70 2.02 -40.33
CA ARG A 326 -15.27 2.29 -40.50
C ARG A 326 -14.36 1.14 -40.08
N SER A 327 -14.88 0.17 -39.32
CA SER A 327 -14.10 -0.98 -38.78
C SER A 327 -14.09 -2.22 -39.69
N LYS A 328 -14.48 -2.09 -40.97
CA LYS A 328 -14.59 -3.21 -41.92
C LYS A 328 -13.29 -3.57 -42.64
#